data_AF-A0A2W2DEA1-F1
#
_entry.id   AF-A0A2W2DEA1-F1
#
_cell.length_a   1.000
_cell.length_b   1.000
_cell.length_c   1.000
_cell.angle_alpha   90.00
_cell.angle_beta   90.00
_cell.angle_gamma   90.00
#
_symmetry.space_group_name_H-M   'P 1'
#
loop_
_entity.id
_entity.type
_entity.pdbx_description
1 polymer ?
#
loop_
_entity_poly.entity_id
_entity_poly.type
_entity_poly.pdbx_seq_one_letter_code
_entity_poly.pdbx_strand_id
1 'polypeptide(L)'
;STYAGIVRLAEEATSRKAPTVRLADRYAAAFVPFTLALAGLGWLLSGEFIRAVAVLVVATPCPLLLATPIAIVSGLSRVARRGVLVRDGGSLEVLGRARTLLVDKTGTLTAGRPRVAETVVAPGGDPDEVLRLAASVEQLSPHVLAAALVRQAGDRGLRLVTPTEVTEEPGRGVT
;
A
#
# COMPACT_ATOMS: atom_id res chain seq x y z
N SER A 1 -9.86 -16.34 -16.84
CA SER A 1 -8.43 -16.00 -16.72
C SER A 1 -8.14 -15.51 -15.31
N THR A 2 -7.05 -15.95 -14.70
CA THR A 2 -6.58 -15.50 -13.37
C THR A 2 -6.46 -13.97 -13.28
N TYR A 3 -6.06 -13.33 -14.39
CA TYR A 3 -5.98 -11.87 -14.49
C TYR A 3 -7.34 -11.18 -14.28
N ALA A 4 -8.40 -11.70 -14.89
CA ALA A 4 -9.76 -11.16 -14.71
C ALA A 4 -10.24 -11.33 -13.26
N GLY A 5 -9.82 -12.39 -12.57
CA GLY A 5 -10.08 -12.59 -11.15
C GLY A 5 -9.38 -11.55 -10.27
N ILE A 6 -8.11 -11.24 -10.57
CA ILE A 6 -7.33 -10.21 -9.85
C ILE A 6 -7.94 -8.82 -10.06
N VAL A 7 -8.31 -8.49 -11.31
CA VAL A 7 -8.95 -7.21 -11.63
C VAL A 7 -10.27 -7.06 -10.88
N ARG A 8 -11.13 -8.08 -10.89
CA ARG A 8 -12.41 -8.05 -10.18
C ARG A 8 -12.23 -7.83 -8.68
N LEU A 9 -11.29 -8.56 -8.06
CA LEU A 9 -10.98 -8.39 -6.63
C LEU A 9 -10.44 -6.99 -6.30
N ALA A 10 -9.63 -6.41 -7.18
CA ALA A 10 -9.11 -5.06 -7.02
C ALA A 10 -10.22 -3.99 -7.15
N GLU A 11 -11.14 -4.16 -8.09
CA GLU A 11 -12.30 -3.27 -8.28
C GLU A 11 -13.26 -3.34 -7.08
N GLU A 12 -13.58 -4.55 -6.60
CA GLU A 12 -14.41 -4.75 -5.41
C GLU A 12 -13.81 -4.06 -4.17
N ALA A 13 -12.49 -4.13 -4.00
CA ALA A 13 -11.79 -3.49 -2.88
C ALA A 13 -11.78 -1.95 -2.98
N THR A 14 -11.65 -1.41 -4.20
CA THR A 14 -11.53 0.05 -4.43
C THR A 14 -12.89 0.76 -4.43
N SER A 15 -13.99 0.04 -4.67
CA SER A 15 -15.36 0.59 -4.73
C SER A 15 -15.90 1.12 -3.39
N ARG A 16 -15.23 0.85 -2.26
CA ARG A 16 -15.68 1.28 -0.93
C ARG A 16 -15.21 2.71 -0.63
N LYS A 17 -16.14 3.66 -0.62
CA LYS A 17 -15.90 5.06 -0.22
C LYS A 17 -15.38 5.18 1.21
N ALA A 18 -14.57 6.20 1.45
CA ALA A 18 -13.98 6.52 2.73
C ALA A 18 -15.03 6.90 3.82
N PRO A 19 -14.87 6.43 5.07
CA PRO A 19 -15.91 6.53 6.09
C PRO A 19 -16.16 7.90 6.74
N THR A 20 -15.26 8.89 6.69
CA THR A 20 -15.42 10.19 7.38
C THR A 20 -16.19 11.22 6.54
N VAL A 21 -16.14 11.12 5.21
CA VAL A 21 -17.07 11.86 4.33
C VAL A 21 -18.52 11.52 4.70
N ARG A 22 -18.78 10.27 5.11
CA ARG A 22 -20.10 9.85 5.60
C ARG A 22 -20.51 10.47 6.95
N LEU A 23 -19.55 10.93 7.77
CA LEU A 23 -19.88 11.56 9.05
C LEU A 23 -20.43 12.97 8.85
N ALA A 24 -19.82 13.78 7.99
CA ALA A 24 -20.34 15.11 7.65
C ALA A 24 -21.75 15.02 7.07
N ASP A 25 -21.98 14.09 6.13
CA ASP A 25 -23.29 13.84 5.53
C ASP A 25 -24.32 13.34 6.57
N ARG A 26 -23.91 12.48 7.50
CA ARG A 26 -24.77 11.98 8.58
C ARG A 26 -25.15 13.09 9.57
N TYR A 27 -24.20 13.97 9.91
CA TYR A 27 -24.48 15.14 10.73
C TYR A 27 -25.46 16.08 10.01
N ALA A 28 -25.24 16.38 8.73
CA ALA A 28 -26.15 17.20 7.94
C ALA A 28 -27.58 16.62 7.92
N ALA A 29 -27.72 15.30 7.73
CA ALA A 29 -29.02 14.63 7.71
C ALA A 29 -29.82 14.77 9.03
N ALA A 30 -29.13 14.79 10.18
CA ALA A 30 -29.78 15.00 11.47
C ALA A 30 -29.93 16.49 11.82
N PHE A 31 -29.00 17.33 11.36
CA PHE A 31 -28.93 18.74 11.69
C PHE A 31 -29.99 19.58 10.97
N VAL A 32 -30.30 19.25 9.70
CA VAL A 32 -31.35 19.94 8.92
C VAL A 32 -32.74 19.87 9.57
N PRO A 33 -33.29 18.70 9.95
CA PRO A 33 -34.59 18.66 10.61
C PRO A 33 -34.57 19.34 11.99
N PHE A 34 -33.45 19.26 12.70
CA PHE A 34 -33.27 19.94 13.99
C PHE A 34 -33.33 21.47 13.86
N THR A 35 -32.65 22.05 12.87
CA THR A 35 -32.66 23.50 12.64
C THR A 35 -34.00 23.99 12.12
N LEU A 36 -34.69 23.20 11.30
CA LEU A 36 -36.07 23.49 10.89
C LEU A 36 -37.04 23.48 12.07
N ALA A 37 -36.92 22.51 12.99
CA ALA A 37 -37.74 22.46 14.20
C ALA A 37 -37.51 23.68 15.11
N LEU A 38 -36.24 24.06 15.32
CA LEU A 38 -35.88 25.26 16.07
C LEU A 38 -36.38 26.56 15.41
N ALA A 39 -36.28 26.66 14.08
CA ALA A 39 -36.79 27.80 13.35
C ALA A 39 -38.32 27.92 13.47
N GLY A 40 -39.04 26.79 13.33
CA GLY A 40 -40.49 26.74 13.52
C GLY A 40 -40.91 27.10 14.95
N LEU A 41 -40.20 26.58 15.96
CA LEU A 41 -40.45 26.93 17.35
C LEU A 41 -40.19 28.42 17.63
N GLY A 42 -39.11 28.96 17.07
CA GLY A 42 -38.77 30.38 17.18
C GLY A 42 -39.86 31.28 16.59
N TRP A 43 -40.47 30.87 15.47
CA TRP A 43 -41.60 31.59 14.87
C TRP A 43 -42.88 31.45 15.70
N LEU A 44 -43.21 30.25 16.18
CA LEU A 44 -44.41 30.01 16.99
C LEU A 44 -44.41 30.81 18.31
N LEU A 45 -43.25 30.91 18.96
CA LEU A 45 -43.13 31.62 20.25
C LEU A 45 -43.08 33.14 20.09
N SER A 46 -42.54 33.65 18.98
CA SER A 46 -42.44 35.11 18.76
C SER A 46 -43.60 35.70 17.97
N GLY A 47 -44.30 34.90 17.17
CA GLY A 47 -45.25 35.37 16.15
C GLY A 47 -44.59 36.02 14.93
N GLU A 48 -43.26 36.17 14.91
CA GLU A 48 -42.51 36.89 13.89
C GLU A 48 -41.72 35.94 12.99
N PHE A 49 -42.03 35.93 11.69
CA PHE A 49 -41.33 35.09 10.71
C PHE A 49 -39.82 35.41 10.61
N ILE A 50 -39.43 36.66 10.91
CA ILE A 50 -38.02 37.08 10.87
C ILE A 50 -37.13 36.27 11.82
N ARG A 51 -37.68 35.78 12.94
CA ARG A 51 -36.92 34.97 13.91
C ARG A 51 -36.62 33.57 13.42
N ALA A 52 -37.51 32.96 12.62
CA ALA A 52 -37.22 31.69 11.95
C ALA A 52 -36.05 31.84 10.98
N VAL A 53 -36.05 32.91 10.18
CA VAL A 53 -34.96 33.19 9.23
C VAL A 53 -33.63 33.41 9.97
N ALA A 54 -33.64 34.17 11.07
CA ALA A 54 -32.44 34.39 11.89
C ALA A 54 -31.85 33.08 12.42
N VAL A 55 -32.68 32.14 12.88
CA VAL A 55 -32.25 30.81 13.34
C VAL A 55 -31.59 30.02 12.20
N LEU A 56 -32.19 30.02 11.00
CA LEU A 56 -31.63 29.32 9.84
C LEU A 56 -30.28 29.89 9.41
N VAL A 57 -30.12 31.21 9.41
CA VAL A 57 -28.86 31.88 9.04
C VAL A 57 -27.75 31.50 10.03
N VAL A 58 -28.02 31.61 11.33
CA VAL A 58 -27.05 31.31 12.39
C VAL A 58 -26.68 29.82 12.41
N ALA A 59 -27.62 28.94 12.04
CA ALA A 59 -27.39 27.51 12.06
C ALA A 59 -26.40 27.01 11.00
N THR A 60 -25.97 27.81 10.04
CA THR A 60 -25.09 27.34 8.94
C THR A 60 -23.75 26.82 9.49
N PRO A 61 -23.43 25.51 9.34
CA PRO A 61 -22.27 24.91 10.00
C PRO A 61 -20.97 25.09 9.21
N CYS A 62 -20.63 26.33 8.82
CA CYS A 62 -19.48 26.62 7.96
C CYS A 62 -18.13 26.07 8.49
N PRO A 63 -17.78 26.20 9.79
CA PRO A 63 -16.51 25.67 10.31
C PRO A 63 -16.44 24.14 10.26
N LEU A 64 -17.58 23.47 10.46
CA LEU A 64 -17.66 22.01 10.46
C LEU A 64 -17.38 21.44 9.07
N LEU A 65 -17.89 22.10 8.02
CA LEU A 65 -17.71 21.69 6.63
C LEU A 65 -16.24 21.78 6.18
N LEU A 66 -15.48 22.74 6.70
CA LEU A 66 -14.09 22.96 6.31
C LEU A 66 -13.08 22.17 7.15
N ALA A 67 -13.45 21.74 8.36
CA ALA A 67 -12.53 21.06 9.27
C ALA A 67 -11.89 19.80 8.65
N THR A 68 -12.70 18.92 8.07
CA THR A 68 -12.24 17.66 7.46
C THR A 68 -11.29 17.87 6.28
N PRO A 69 -11.63 18.64 5.22
CA PRO A 69 -10.73 18.82 4.09
C PRO A 69 -9.41 19.51 4.49
N ILE A 70 -9.45 20.49 5.42
CA ILE A 70 -8.23 21.13 5.92
C ILE A 70 -7.33 20.13 6.65
N ALA A 71 -7.90 19.28 7.51
CA ALA A 71 -7.16 18.26 8.23
C ALA A 71 -6.53 17.23 7.27
N ILE A 72 -7.29 16.76 6.28
CA ILE A 72 -6.82 15.80 5.27
C ILE A 72 -5.68 16.39 4.43
N VAL A 73 -5.85 17.59 3.86
CA VAL A 73 -4.84 18.24 3.02
C VAL A 73 -3.56 18.50 3.83
N SER A 74 -3.71 18.97 5.07
CA SER A 74 -2.57 19.18 5.97
C SER A 74 -1.84 17.88 6.29
N GLY A 75 -2.59 16.79 6.51
CA GLY A 75 -2.05 15.45 6.73
C GLY A 75 -1.29 14.91 5.52
N LEU A 76 -1.89 14.98 4.33
CA LEU A 76 -1.26 14.59 3.05
C LEU A 76 0.04 15.35 2.82
N SER A 77 0.03 16.68 3.04
CA SER A 77 1.23 17.51 2.94
C SER A 77 2.34 17.07 3.91
N ARG A 78 1.99 16.68 5.14
CA ARG A 78 2.94 16.26 6.17
C ARG A 78 3.59 14.90 5.89
N VAL A 79 2.85 13.95 5.31
CA VAL A 79 3.36 12.62 4.96
C VAL A 79 4.17 12.65 3.66
N ALA A 80 3.77 13.47 2.69
CA ALA A 80 4.54 13.69 1.46
C ALA A 80 5.94 14.24 1.76
N ARG A 81 6.06 15.17 2.71
CA ARG A 81 7.37 15.67 3.20
C ARG A 81 8.25 14.59 3.84
N ARG A 82 7.71 13.43 4.18
CA ARG A 82 8.43 12.25 4.71
C ARG A 82 8.67 11.16 3.66
N GLY A 83 8.40 11.44 2.39
CA GLY A 83 8.55 10.47 1.31
C GLY A 83 7.43 9.42 1.25
N VAL A 84 6.33 9.62 1.99
CA VAL A 84 5.18 8.71 1.96
C VAL A 84 4.13 9.27 0.99
N LEU A 85 3.88 8.52 -0.08
CA LEU A 85 2.85 8.85 -1.06
C LEU A 85 1.51 8.23 -0.64
N VAL A 86 0.48 9.08 -0.52
CA VAL A 86 -0.90 8.64 -0.24
C VAL A 86 -1.78 9.04 -1.42
N ARG A 87 -2.50 8.08 -2.00
CA ARG A 87 -3.28 8.25 -3.23
C ARG A 87 -4.43 9.25 -3.07
N ASP A 88 -5.15 9.19 -1.95
CA ASP A 88 -6.34 10.00 -1.68
C ASP A 88 -6.56 10.20 -0.18
N GLY A 89 -7.40 11.18 0.18
CA GLY A 89 -7.70 11.50 1.59
C GLY A 89 -8.42 10.38 2.34
N GLY A 90 -9.19 9.55 1.64
CA GLY A 90 -9.86 8.41 2.21
C GLY A 90 -8.91 7.33 2.69
N SER A 91 -7.88 7.05 1.90
CA SER A 91 -6.78 6.16 2.29
C SER A 91 -6.09 6.62 3.57
N LEU A 92 -5.86 7.94 3.73
CA LEU A 92 -5.27 8.51 4.95
C LEU A 92 -6.16 8.31 6.19
N GLU A 93 -7.47 8.46 6.02
CA GLU A 93 -8.43 8.26 7.10
C GLU A 93 -8.52 6.78 7.54
N VAL A 94 -8.59 5.86 6.58
CA VAL A 94 -8.58 4.41 6.85
C VAL A 94 -7.30 4.02 7.58
N LEU A 95 -6.16 4.55 7.13
CA LEU A 95 -4.87 4.34 7.79
C LEU A 95 -4.89 4.82 9.25
N GLY A 96 -5.50 5.99 9.52
CA GLY A 96 -5.66 6.51 10.89
C GLY A 96 -6.50 5.63 11.82
N ARG A 97 -7.29 4.69 11.28
CA ARG A 97 -8.09 3.71 12.05
C ARG A 97 -7.53 2.30 12.00
N ALA A 98 -6.49 2.05 11.21
CA ALA A 98 -5.90 0.73 11.08
C ALA A 98 -5.28 0.29 12.41
N ARG A 99 -5.55 -0.95 12.82
CA ARG A 99 -4.99 -1.56 14.04
C ARG A 99 -4.08 -2.75 13.75
N THR A 100 -4.22 -3.32 12.57
CA THR A 100 -3.49 -4.52 12.15
C THR A 100 -2.77 -4.18 10.87
N LEU A 101 -1.47 -4.47 10.85
CA LEU A 101 -0.63 -4.37 9.66
C LEU A 101 -0.29 -5.78 9.20
N LEU A 102 -0.77 -6.15 8.01
CA LEU A 102 -0.37 -7.35 7.31
C LEU A 102 0.69 -6.93 6.28
N VAL A 103 1.88 -7.53 6.37
CA VAL A 103 3.01 -7.17 5.51
C VAL A 103 3.36 -8.35 4.62
N ASP A 104 3.54 -8.09 3.33
CA ASP A 104 4.14 -9.09 2.45
C ASP A 104 5.64 -9.26 2.76
N LYS A 105 6.18 -10.46 2.61
CA LYS A 105 7.60 -10.69 2.90
C LYS A 105 8.47 -10.28 1.73
N THR A 106 8.13 -10.75 0.53
CA THR A 106 9.01 -10.68 -0.64
C THR A 106 8.90 -9.30 -1.29
N GLY A 107 10.00 -8.55 -1.37
CA GLY A 107 9.99 -7.20 -1.95
C GLY A 107 9.48 -6.09 -1.04
N THR A 108 8.92 -6.41 0.13
CA THR A 108 8.54 -5.42 1.17
C THR A 108 9.47 -5.52 2.39
N LEU A 109 9.44 -6.63 3.13
CA LEU A 109 10.38 -6.86 4.25
C LEU A 109 11.77 -7.28 3.77
N THR A 110 11.82 -7.93 2.61
CA THR A 110 13.05 -8.41 1.99
C THR A 110 13.27 -7.69 0.67
N ALA A 111 14.53 -7.64 0.20
CA ALA A 111 14.87 -6.97 -1.05
C ALA A 111 14.28 -7.63 -2.32
N GLY A 112 13.58 -8.76 -2.20
CA GLY A 112 13.00 -9.49 -3.35
C GLY A 112 14.04 -10.06 -4.32
N ARG A 113 15.32 -10.05 -3.94
CA ARG A 113 16.44 -10.55 -4.74
C ARG A 113 17.17 -11.61 -3.94
N PRO A 114 17.23 -12.86 -4.42
CA PRO A 114 17.99 -13.91 -3.76
C PRO A 114 19.46 -13.51 -3.65
N ARG A 115 20.04 -13.82 -2.50
CA ARG A 115 21.47 -13.75 -2.23
C ARG A 115 21.87 -15.07 -1.60
N VAL A 116 23.03 -15.57 -2.00
CA VAL A 116 23.60 -16.75 -1.37
C VAL A 116 24.08 -16.35 0.02
N ALA A 117 23.56 -17.04 1.03
CA ALA A 117 23.90 -16.79 2.43
C ALA A 117 25.19 -17.53 2.83
N GLU A 118 25.31 -18.79 2.40
CA GLU A 118 26.39 -19.68 2.79
C GLU A 118 26.63 -20.71 1.68
N THR A 119 27.89 -21.13 1.54
CA THR A 119 28.29 -22.25 0.67
C THR A 119 28.83 -23.35 1.56
N VAL A 120 28.04 -24.40 1.76
CA VAL A 120 28.41 -25.54 2.61
C VAL A 120 28.99 -26.64 1.72
N VAL A 121 30.15 -27.15 2.11
CA VAL A 121 30.90 -28.18 1.36
C VAL A 121 31.18 -29.40 2.22
N ALA A 122 31.41 -30.54 1.56
CA ALA A 122 31.85 -31.75 2.23
C ALA A 122 33.25 -31.55 2.89
N PRO A 123 33.63 -32.36 3.89
CA PRO A 123 34.95 -32.27 4.51
C PRO A 123 36.08 -32.32 3.48
N GLY A 124 36.98 -31.34 3.52
CA GLY A 124 38.09 -31.20 2.56
C GLY A 124 37.73 -30.51 1.23
N GLY A 125 36.48 -30.10 1.04
CA GLY A 125 36.06 -29.30 -0.12
C GLY A 125 36.39 -27.81 0.02
N ASP A 126 36.55 -27.14 -1.11
CA ASP A 126 36.70 -25.68 -1.19
C ASP A 126 35.35 -25.02 -1.54
N PRO A 127 34.79 -24.17 -0.65
CA PRO A 127 33.57 -23.43 -0.93
C PRO A 127 33.65 -22.53 -2.17
N ASP A 128 34.81 -21.94 -2.44
CA ASP A 128 34.98 -21.05 -3.59
C ASP A 128 35.03 -21.85 -4.90
N GLU A 129 35.62 -23.05 -4.89
CA GLU A 129 35.55 -23.95 -6.04
C GLU A 129 34.12 -24.42 -6.33
N VAL A 130 33.37 -24.81 -5.30
CA VAL A 130 31.97 -25.23 -5.45
C VAL A 130 31.11 -24.09 -5.99
N LEU A 131 31.25 -22.88 -5.43
CA LEU A 131 30.55 -21.70 -5.92
C LEU A 131 30.94 -21.37 -7.37
N ARG A 132 32.24 -21.43 -7.71
CA ARG A 132 32.75 -21.18 -9.06
C ARG A 132 32.14 -22.16 -10.07
N LEU A 133 32.08 -23.44 -9.74
CA LEU A 133 31.52 -24.48 -10.62
C LEU A 133 30.00 -24.29 -10.78
N ALA A 134 29.27 -24.12 -9.69
CA ALA A 134 27.82 -23.89 -9.72
C ALA A 134 27.48 -22.64 -10.53
N ALA A 135 28.16 -21.52 -10.25
CA ALA A 135 27.98 -20.28 -11.00
C ALA A 135 28.36 -20.41 -12.47
N SER A 136 29.35 -21.25 -12.82
CA SER A 136 29.76 -21.45 -14.22
C SER A 136 28.67 -22.13 -15.04
N VAL A 137 28.05 -23.19 -14.53
CA VAL A 137 26.93 -23.90 -15.19
C VAL A 137 25.69 -23.01 -15.28
N GLU A 138 25.43 -22.22 -14.24
CA GLU A 138 24.25 -21.36 -14.12
C GLU A 138 24.31 -20.07 -14.96
N GLN A 139 25.39 -19.81 -15.71
CA GLN A 139 25.53 -18.59 -16.53
C GLN A 139 24.44 -18.41 -17.60
N LEU A 140 23.86 -19.51 -18.07
CA LEU A 140 22.87 -19.50 -19.16
C LEU A 140 21.43 -19.77 -18.68
N SER A 141 21.22 -20.03 -17.38
CA SER A 141 19.86 -20.28 -16.87
C SER A 141 19.10 -18.96 -16.66
N PRO A 142 17.82 -18.89 -17.07
CA PRO A 142 16.95 -17.76 -16.78
C PRO A 142 16.45 -17.75 -15.32
N HIS A 143 16.80 -18.75 -14.50
CA HIS A 143 16.27 -18.89 -13.15
C HIS A 143 16.76 -17.79 -12.19
N VAL A 144 15.89 -17.33 -11.29
CA VAL A 144 16.22 -16.22 -10.37
C VAL A 144 17.37 -16.56 -9.40
N LEU A 145 17.57 -17.85 -9.11
CA LEU A 145 18.69 -18.33 -8.27
C LEU A 145 20.02 -18.40 -9.03
N ALA A 146 19.99 -18.73 -10.32
CA ALA A 146 21.16 -18.77 -11.19
C ALA A 146 21.88 -17.41 -11.18
N ALA A 147 21.10 -16.35 -11.40
CA ALA A 147 21.59 -14.97 -11.36
C ALA A 147 22.17 -14.57 -9.99
N ALA A 148 21.73 -15.20 -8.88
CA ALA A 148 22.29 -14.94 -7.56
C ALA A 148 23.65 -15.61 -7.36
N LEU A 149 23.85 -16.83 -7.87
CA LEU A 149 25.12 -17.55 -7.84
C LEU A 149 26.18 -16.85 -8.70
N VAL A 150 25.83 -16.51 -9.95
CA VAL A 150 26.71 -15.82 -10.90
C VAL A 150 27.18 -14.47 -10.32
N ARG A 151 26.26 -13.69 -9.75
CA ARG A 151 26.63 -12.43 -9.08
C ARG A 151 27.56 -12.65 -7.91
N GLN A 152 27.28 -13.61 -7.03
CA GLN A 152 28.13 -13.84 -5.85
C GLN A 152 29.54 -14.29 -6.24
N ALA A 153 29.67 -15.15 -7.25
CA ALA A 153 30.97 -15.55 -7.76
C ALA A 153 31.74 -14.36 -8.36
N GLY A 154 31.05 -13.47 -9.08
CA GLY A 154 31.61 -12.21 -9.56
C GLY A 154 32.06 -11.27 -8.43
N ASP A 155 31.24 -11.10 -7.39
CA ASP A 155 31.56 -10.29 -6.21
C ASP A 155 32.78 -10.82 -5.44
N ARG A 156 33.03 -12.14 -5.49
CA ARG A 156 34.23 -12.79 -4.93
C ARG A 156 35.43 -12.81 -5.89
N GLY A 157 35.31 -12.29 -7.10
CA GLY A 157 36.37 -12.28 -8.10
C GLY A 157 36.72 -13.67 -8.66
N LEU A 158 35.80 -14.64 -8.55
CA LEU A 158 36.01 -15.99 -9.07
C LEU A 158 35.93 -15.98 -10.60
N ARG A 159 36.90 -16.64 -11.25
CA ARG A 159 36.91 -16.78 -12.71
C ARG A 159 35.97 -17.89 -13.13
N LEU A 160 34.83 -17.52 -13.69
CA LEU A 160 33.85 -18.44 -14.25
C LEU A 160 34.35 -19.04 -15.58
N VAL A 161 33.90 -20.26 -15.87
CA VAL A 161 34.17 -20.96 -17.13
C VAL A 161 32.90 -20.99 -17.95
N THR A 162 32.95 -20.63 -19.23
CA THR A 162 31.79 -20.71 -20.12
C THR A 162 31.44 -22.17 -20.40
N PRO A 163 30.24 -22.64 -20.02
CA PRO A 163 29.82 -24.01 -20.29
C PRO A 163 29.41 -24.19 -21.77
N THR A 164 29.61 -25.38 -22.32
CA THR A 164 29.37 -25.68 -23.74
C THR A 164 28.12 -26.53 -24.00
N GLU A 165 27.77 -27.44 -23.09
CA GLU A 165 26.68 -28.43 -23.27
C GLU A 165 25.58 -28.27 -22.21
N VAL A 166 25.12 -27.04 -21.99
CA VAL A 166 24.13 -26.74 -20.93
C VAL A 166 22.77 -27.32 -21.28
N THR A 167 22.22 -28.12 -20.37
CA THR A 167 20.84 -28.62 -20.43
C THR A 167 20.09 -28.26 -19.15
N GLU A 168 18.88 -27.75 -19.28
CA GLU A 168 18.02 -27.41 -18.15
C GLU A 168 16.79 -28.34 -18.12
N GLU A 169 16.66 -29.12 -17.05
CA GLU A 169 15.51 -29.99 -16.80
C GLU A 169 14.55 -29.34 -15.79
N PRO A 170 13.30 -29.03 -16.17
CA PRO A 170 12.32 -28.44 -15.27
C PRO A 170 12.14 -29.27 -13.99
N GLY A 171 12.32 -28.63 -12.83
CA GLY A 171 12.20 -29.28 -11.51
C GLY A 171 13.42 -30.09 -11.06
N ARG A 172 14.49 -30.17 -11.87
CA ARG A 172 15.75 -30.83 -11.52
C ARG A 172 16.96 -29.89 -11.49
N GLY A 173 17.01 -28.92 -12.40
CA GLY A 173 18.05 -27.90 -12.46
C GLY A 173 18.83 -27.94 -13.76
N VAL A 174 20.07 -27.48 -13.69
CA VAL A 174 20.96 -27.26 -14.84
C VAL A 174 22.16 -28.21 -14.74
N THR A 175 22.55 -28.78 -15.87
CA THR A 175 23.75 -29.62 -16.04
C THR A 175 24.60 -29.12 -17.18
#